data_AF-A0A2P9BPU3-F1
#
_entry.id   AF-A0A2P9BPU3-F1
#
_cell.length_a   1.000
_cell.length_b   1.000
_cell.length_c   1.000
_cell.angle_alpha   90.00
_cell.angle_beta   90.00
_cell.angle_gamma   90.00
#
_symmetry.space_group_name_H-M   'P 1'
#
loop_
_entity.id
_entity.type
_entity.pdbx_description
1 polymer ?
#
loop_
_entity_poly.entity_id
_entity_poly.type
_entity_poly.pdbx_seq_one_letter_code
_entity_poly.pdbx_strand_id
1 'polypeptide(L)'
;MNRNDSDKIKCKNQADNNECVNKENTQEEKENLRQKEKLCDEKNNCEEKNNCEEKNNCEEKNNCDEKNNCDEKNNCEEKNNCEEKNNCDEKNSCDEKKNCDEKKNCDEKNSCDEKNSCDDKKNNIALDDDVNINKIVEKMSIEEPEILKKIFNLMKKNSCLNYYPLLTPYHNIEKIVDILIQENYEYENTWTVHCEASFICRLFYEGFIPVASKQKIYKMENSKTIMYKECLLIPKIHYIRSCMHPSEIHISKKVKKKCKHFYISIDKNFEGVMEGIVEKHGENWLYPFVQEEFKKIFYKHVTYKNVKIHSVELWFDNELVAGEIGNTVGSVYTSLTGFQRKSCAGTIQLCALAKLLEMQKFDLWDLGMLLPYKKDIGSKEISMKEFFTKHRLFKHQYAEFKTPFMDKLNCSVLIKGTNPQSLKEE
;
A
#
# COMPACT_ATOMS: atom_id res chain seq x y z
N MET A 1 -32.60 46.69 47.82
CA MET A 1 -31.93 45.85 48.83
C MET A 1 -32.99 44.96 49.41
N ASN A 2 -32.91 43.64 49.55
CA ASN A 2 -32.04 42.52 49.20
C ASN A 2 -32.77 41.35 49.89
N ARG A 3 -32.79 40.08 49.50
CA ARG A 3 -32.59 39.27 48.30
C ARG A 3 -33.12 37.90 48.75
N ASN A 4 -33.66 37.15 47.80
CA ASN A 4 -34.62 36.07 48.02
C ASN A 4 -34.07 34.80 48.68
N ASP A 5 -34.99 34.19 49.42
CA ASP A 5 -34.98 32.90 50.06
C ASP A 5 -35.20 31.70 49.11
N SER A 6 -34.70 30.57 49.59
CA SER A 6 -35.36 29.25 49.63
C SER A 6 -35.49 28.40 48.37
N ASP A 7 -34.51 27.52 48.22
CA ASP A 7 -34.73 26.14 47.77
C ASP A 7 -35.49 25.35 48.86
N LYS A 8 -36.71 24.87 48.55
CA LYS A 8 -37.20 23.49 48.81
C LYS A 8 -38.72 23.33 48.67
N ILE A 9 -39.08 22.29 47.91
CA ILE A 9 -40.33 21.49 47.93
C ILE A 9 -41.49 22.00 47.05
N LYS A 10 -41.73 21.30 45.93
CA LYS A 10 -43.00 20.58 45.66
C LYS A 10 -42.92 19.76 44.35
N CYS A 11 -42.71 18.45 44.51
CA CYS A 11 -43.24 17.43 43.60
C CYS A 11 -44.73 17.26 43.90
N LYS A 12 -45.60 17.52 42.90
CA LYS A 12 -46.86 16.81 42.60
C LYS A 12 -47.65 17.61 41.56
N ASN A 13 -48.25 16.86 40.62
CA ASN A 13 -49.20 17.24 39.57
C ASN A 13 -48.58 17.51 38.19
N GLN A 14 -48.44 16.43 37.41
CA GLN A 14 -48.79 16.40 35.98
C GLN A 14 -48.70 14.95 35.47
N ALA A 15 -49.65 14.13 35.92
CA ALA A 15 -50.12 12.97 35.17
C ALA A 15 -51.57 13.31 34.78
N ASP A 16 -51.98 12.92 33.57
CA ASP A 16 -53.21 13.30 32.85
C ASP A 16 -53.01 14.43 31.83
N ASN A 17 -52.33 14.09 30.73
CA ASN A 17 -52.54 14.66 29.38
C ASN A 17 -51.61 14.03 28.31
N ASN A 18 -51.46 12.70 28.29
CA ASN A 18 -50.57 12.03 27.32
C ASN A 18 -51.14 10.74 26.72
N GLU A 19 -52.42 10.74 26.35
CA GLU A 19 -53.05 9.56 25.72
C GLU A 19 -53.79 9.82 24.39
N CYS A 20 -53.60 10.98 23.74
CA CYS A 20 -54.24 11.27 22.45
C CYS A 20 -53.34 11.86 21.35
N VAL A 21 -52.00 11.82 21.47
CA VAL A 21 -51.08 12.35 20.43
C VAL A 21 -50.20 11.27 19.78
N ASN A 22 -50.24 10.01 20.25
CA ASN A 22 -49.35 8.94 19.79
C ASN A 22 -49.95 7.97 18.75
N LYS A 23 -51.05 8.33 18.08
CA LYS A 23 -51.65 7.46 17.04
C LYS A 23 -51.62 8.04 15.61
N GLU A 24 -51.27 9.31 15.42
CA GLU A 24 -51.16 9.90 14.07
C GLU A 24 -49.71 9.88 13.53
N ASN A 25 -48.69 9.88 14.39
CA ASN A 25 -47.28 9.86 13.95
C ASN A 25 -46.74 8.47 13.53
N THR A 26 -47.47 7.38 13.74
CA THR A 26 -47.01 6.02 13.37
C THR A 26 -47.47 5.55 11.99
N GLN A 27 -48.32 6.34 11.32
CA GLN A 27 -48.82 6.04 9.97
C GLN A 27 -48.00 6.75 8.89
N GLU A 28 -47.55 7.98 9.16
CA GLU A 28 -46.71 8.78 8.26
C GLU A 28 -45.26 8.27 8.16
N GLU A 29 -44.72 7.66 9.23
CA GLU A 29 -43.41 7.00 9.20
C GLU A 29 -43.42 5.66 8.43
N LYS A 30 -44.55 4.93 8.44
CA LYS A 30 -44.69 3.66 7.71
C LYS A 30 -44.89 3.86 6.21
N GLU A 31 -45.50 4.96 5.78
CA GLU A 31 -45.58 5.32 4.36
C GLU A 31 -44.24 5.81 3.80
N ASN A 32 -43.46 6.57 4.60
CA ASN A 32 -42.10 7.00 4.20
C ASN A 32 -41.08 5.84 4.11
N LEU A 33 -41.22 4.81 4.95
CA LEU A 33 -40.39 3.59 4.86
C LEU A 33 -40.77 2.73 3.64
N ARG A 34 -42.06 2.63 3.28
CA ARG A 34 -42.51 1.93 2.06
C ARG A 34 -42.16 2.65 0.75
N GLN A 35 -42.08 3.98 0.75
CA GLN A 35 -41.58 4.74 -0.41
C GLN A 35 -40.06 4.66 -0.55
N LYS A 36 -39.29 4.52 0.54
CA LYS A 36 -37.84 4.24 0.48
C LYS A 36 -37.52 2.82 0.00
N GLU A 37 -38.32 1.81 0.38
CA GLU A 37 -38.14 0.45 -0.14
C GLU A 37 -38.47 0.34 -1.63
N LYS A 38 -39.51 1.03 -2.13
CA LYS A 38 -39.82 1.06 -3.57
C LYS A 38 -38.82 1.82 -4.45
N LEU A 39 -38.04 2.75 -3.89
CA LEU A 39 -36.96 3.45 -4.60
C LEU A 39 -35.63 2.68 -4.63
N CYS A 40 -35.51 1.58 -3.85
CA CYS A 40 -34.33 0.71 -3.84
C CYS A 40 -34.46 -0.52 -4.74
N ASP A 41 -35.67 -0.87 -5.19
CA ASP A 41 -35.92 -2.06 -6.03
C ASP A 41 -35.86 -1.79 -7.56
N GLU A 42 -35.68 -0.55 -8.01
CA GLU A 42 -35.47 -0.21 -9.44
C GLU A 42 -34.01 0.04 -9.83
N LYS A 43 -33.03 -0.24 -8.95
CA LYS A 43 -31.60 0.01 -9.22
C LYS A 43 -30.66 -1.20 -9.17
N ASN A 44 -31.19 -2.42 -9.31
CA ASN A 44 -30.39 -3.62 -9.47
C ASN A 44 -30.67 -4.32 -10.81
N ASN A 45 -30.08 -3.79 -11.87
CA ASN A 45 -29.68 -4.58 -13.05
C ASN A 45 -28.62 -3.80 -13.85
N CYS A 46 -27.35 -4.14 -13.68
CA CYS A 46 -26.27 -3.79 -14.61
C CYS A 46 -25.26 -4.94 -14.60
N GLU A 47 -25.54 -5.90 -15.47
CA GLU A 47 -24.57 -6.88 -15.96
C GLU A 47 -23.52 -6.17 -16.83
N GLU A 48 -22.30 -6.70 -16.81
CA GLU A 48 -21.17 -6.29 -17.64
C GLU A 48 -21.53 -6.28 -19.13
N LYS A 49 -21.51 -5.10 -19.75
CA LYS A 49 -21.32 -4.94 -21.20
C LYS A 49 -20.37 -3.77 -21.47
N ASN A 50 -19.15 -4.12 -21.85
CA ASN A 50 -18.27 -3.22 -22.59
C ASN A 50 -18.85 -2.99 -23.98
N ASN A 51 -19.26 -1.76 -24.26
CA ASN A 51 -19.37 -1.20 -25.60
C ASN A 51 -19.26 0.32 -25.49
N CYS A 52 -18.14 0.89 -25.95
CA CYS A 52 -18.11 2.27 -26.41
C CYS A 52 -18.06 2.25 -27.93
N GLU A 53 -19.09 2.85 -28.51
CA GLU A 53 -19.23 3.15 -29.92
C GLU A 53 -18.25 4.27 -30.29
N GLU A 54 -17.34 4.00 -31.24
CA GLU A 54 -16.82 5.03 -32.14
C GLU A 54 -17.16 4.61 -33.57
N LYS A 55 -18.19 5.26 -34.12
CA LYS A 55 -18.37 5.43 -35.56
C LYS A 55 -18.28 6.92 -35.85
N ASN A 56 -17.22 7.30 -36.58
CA ASN A 56 -17.36 8.18 -37.73
C ASN A 56 -16.27 7.82 -38.76
N ASN A 57 -16.74 7.56 -39.98
CA ASN A 57 -16.02 7.14 -41.17
C ASN A 57 -14.99 8.19 -41.63
N CYS A 58 -13.92 7.71 -42.27
CA CYS A 58 -13.72 7.94 -43.71
C CYS A 58 -12.74 6.89 -44.27
N GLU A 59 -13.20 6.18 -45.30
CA GLU A 59 -12.47 5.28 -46.16
C GLU A 59 -11.61 6.09 -47.15
N GLU A 60 -10.41 5.61 -47.48
CA GLU A 60 -10.02 5.47 -48.89
C GLU A 60 -8.88 4.44 -49.05
N LYS A 61 -8.96 3.73 -50.18
CA LYS A 61 -8.39 2.43 -50.52
C LYS A 61 -6.89 2.47 -50.83
N ASN A 62 -6.19 1.33 -50.67
CA ASN A 62 -5.71 0.55 -51.81
C ASN A 62 -5.06 -0.80 -51.41
N ASN A 63 -5.35 -1.80 -52.25
CA ASN A 63 -5.00 -3.22 -52.16
C ASN A 63 -3.50 -3.53 -52.35
N CYS A 64 -3.04 -4.66 -51.79
CA CYS A 64 -2.67 -5.90 -52.53
C CYS A 64 -1.64 -6.78 -51.77
N ASP A 65 -2.09 -7.99 -51.44
CA ASP A 65 -1.54 -9.32 -51.77
C ASP A 65 -0.11 -9.80 -51.40
N GLU A 66 -0.14 -10.87 -50.59
CA GLU A 66 0.51 -12.19 -50.72
C GLU A 66 1.99 -12.39 -51.14
N LYS A 67 2.67 -13.15 -50.26
CA LYS A 67 3.56 -14.32 -50.49
C LYS A 67 4.98 -14.17 -51.09
N ASN A 68 5.92 -14.61 -50.23
CA ASN A 68 7.03 -15.58 -50.41
C ASN A 68 8.19 -15.33 -51.39
N ASN A 69 9.38 -15.28 -50.77
CA ASN A 69 10.72 -15.76 -51.12
C ASN A 69 11.32 -15.49 -52.52
N CYS A 70 12.54 -14.92 -52.52
CA CYS A 70 13.69 -15.42 -53.27
C CYS A 70 15.02 -14.87 -52.73
N ASP A 71 16.06 -15.67 -52.99
CA ASP A 71 17.39 -15.73 -52.39
C ASP A 71 18.47 -14.79 -52.96
N GLU A 72 19.55 -14.70 -52.17
CA GLU A 72 20.99 -14.61 -52.53
C GLU A 72 21.64 -13.38 -53.25
N LYS A 73 22.53 -12.73 -52.46
CA LYS A 73 23.92 -12.27 -52.72
C LYS A 73 24.28 -11.51 -54.01
N ASN A 74 24.89 -10.32 -53.84
CA ASN A 74 26.31 -10.07 -54.15
C ASN A 74 26.83 -8.67 -53.72
N ASN A 75 27.87 -8.72 -52.86
CA ASN A 75 29.15 -7.99 -52.79
C ASN A 75 29.37 -6.47 -53.00
N CYS A 76 30.19 -5.96 -52.05
CA CYS A 76 31.29 -4.96 -52.13
C CYS A 76 30.94 -3.49 -52.39
N GLU A 77 31.66 -2.48 -51.91
CA GLU A 77 32.69 -2.23 -50.88
C GLU A 77 32.87 -0.70 -50.92
N GLU A 78 33.03 0.01 -49.79
CA GLU A 78 34.00 1.10 -49.73
C GLU A 78 34.38 1.41 -48.27
N LYS A 79 35.69 1.36 -48.03
CA LYS A 79 36.40 1.57 -46.78
C LYS A 79 36.61 3.06 -46.52
N ASN A 80 36.81 3.42 -45.25
CA ASN A 80 37.87 4.34 -44.88
C ASN A 80 38.57 3.88 -43.59
N ASN A 81 39.89 3.75 -43.69
CA ASN A 81 40.87 3.36 -42.68
C ASN A 81 41.14 4.49 -41.67
N CYS A 82 41.58 4.11 -40.46
CA CYS A 82 42.76 4.68 -39.80
C CYS A 82 43.37 3.61 -38.87
N GLU A 83 44.63 3.26 -39.15
CA GLU A 83 45.51 2.42 -38.34
C GLU A 83 46.29 3.28 -37.33
N GLU A 84 46.59 2.74 -36.15
CA GLU A 84 47.91 2.94 -35.51
C GLU A 84 48.26 1.69 -34.68
N LYS A 85 49.47 1.16 -34.93
CA LYS A 85 50.04 -0.07 -34.37
C LYS A 85 50.75 0.21 -33.03
N ASN A 86 50.86 -0.81 -32.19
CA ASN A 86 52.17 -1.24 -31.64
C ASN A 86 52.14 -2.72 -31.20
N ASN A 87 53.16 -3.45 -31.63
CA ASN A 87 53.44 -4.87 -31.40
C ASN A 87 54.00 -5.13 -29.98
N CYS A 88 53.84 -6.37 -29.50
CA CYS A 88 54.98 -7.24 -29.14
C CYS A 88 54.54 -8.72 -29.13
N ASP A 89 55.42 -9.54 -29.71
CA ASP A 89 55.26 -10.94 -30.09
C ASP A 89 55.71 -11.95 -29.01
N GLU A 90 55.43 -13.23 -29.34
CA GLU A 90 56.14 -14.48 -29.02
C GLU A 90 55.58 -15.37 -27.87
N LYS A 91 55.53 -16.71 -27.98
CA LYS A 91 55.29 -17.70 -29.05
C LYS A 91 55.40 -19.11 -28.41
N ASN A 92 54.82 -20.11 -29.10
CA ASN A 92 55.02 -21.58 -29.05
C ASN A 92 53.82 -22.33 -28.41
N SER A 93 52.95 -23.04 -29.17
CA SER A 93 53.13 -24.14 -30.17
C SER A 93 53.69 -25.41 -29.51
N CYS A 94 53.03 -26.58 -29.53
CA CYS A 94 52.74 -27.54 -30.62
C CYS A 94 51.89 -28.68 -29.99
N ASP A 95 51.24 -29.67 -30.62
CA ASP A 95 50.78 -30.01 -31.97
C ASP A 95 49.86 -31.25 -31.84
N GLU A 96 49.00 -31.42 -32.84
CA GLU A 96 48.14 -32.55 -33.24
C GLU A 96 48.63 -34.02 -33.02
N LYS A 97 47.72 -34.97 -32.70
CA LYS A 97 47.10 -35.98 -33.63
C LYS A 97 46.57 -37.28 -32.95
N LYS A 98 45.34 -37.64 -33.34
CA LYS A 98 44.75 -38.97 -33.71
C LYS A 98 44.48 -40.11 -32.69
N ASN A 99 43.16 -40.43 -32.63
CA ASN A 99 42.42 -41.70 -32.50
C ASN A 99 43.14 -43.02 -32.19
N CYS A 100 42.50 -43.82 -31.31
CA CYS A 100 42.14 -45.23 -31.57
C CYS A 100 40.90 -45.66 -30.74
N ASP A 101 40.09 -46.52 -31.38
CA ASP A 101 38.82 -47.09 -30.97
C ASP A 101 38.91 -48.17 -29.88
N GLU A 102 37.82 -48.41 -29.14
CA GLU A 102 37.00 -49.65 -29.20
C GLU A 102 36.08 -49.83 -27.97
N LYS A 103 34.84 -50.27 -28.26
CA LYS A 103 33.75 -50.59 -27.34
C LYS A 103 34.05 -51.82 -26.45
N LYS A 104 33.50 -51.84 -25.23
CA LYS A 104 32.79 -53.02 -24.68
C LYS A 104 31.77 -52.63 -23.58
N ASN A 105 30.67 -53.37 -23.60
CA ASN A 105 29.38 -53.18 -22.94
C ASN A 105 29.28 -53.90 -21.57
N CYS A 106 28.30 -53.45 -20.77
CA CYS A 106 27.48 -54.22 -19.79
C CYS A 106 28.19 -54.75 -18.52
N ASP A 107 27.58 -54.90 -17.34
CA ASP A 107 26.28 -54.59 -16.75
C ASP A 107 26.39 -54.89 -15.23
N GLU A 108 25.46 -54.32 -14.44
CA GLU A 108 24.91 -54.88 -13.18
C GLU A 108 25.80 -55.08 -11.92
N LYS A 109 25.55 -54.25 -10.89
CA LYS A 109 24.95 -54.62 -9.58
C LYS A 109 25.26 -53.57 -8.51
N ASN A 110 24.24 -52.82 -8.09
CA ASN A 110 24.28 -52.10 -6.81
C ASN A 110 23.49 -52.90 -5.76
N SER A 111 24.22 -53.35 -4.75
CA SER A 111 23.78 -53.95 -3.50
C SER A 111 24.56 -53.25 -2.39
N CYS A 112 23.83 -52.66 -1.42
CA CYS A 112 24.14 -52.38 0.00
C CYS A 112 25.61 -52.14 0.40
N ASP A 113 26.01 -51.12 1.17
CA ASP A 113 25.49 -50.73 2.48
C ASP A 113 26.12 -49.40 2.94
N GLU A 114 25.43 -48.76 3.88
CA GLU A 114 25.85 -47.61 4.67
C GLU A 114 27.25 -47.74 5.30
N LYS A 115 28.04 -46.64 5.25
CA LYS A 115 28.66 -46.07 6.46
C LYS A 115 29.22 -44.66 6.25
N ASN A 116 28.85 -43.83 7.21
CA ASN A 116 29.24 -42.45 7.48
C ASN A 116 30.75 -42.17 7.41
N SER A 117 31.09 -40.97 6.93
CA SER A 117 32.04 -40.10 7.64
C SER A 117 31.67 -38.64 7.41
N CYS A 118 31.56 -37.92 8.52
CA CYS A 118 31.07 -36.56 8.63
C CYS A 118 32.25 -35.59 8.59
N ASP A 119 32.15 -34.50 7.83
CA ASP A 119 32.98 -33.31 8.06
C ASP A 119 32.11 -32.19 8.65
N ASP A 120 32.11 -32.20 9.98
CA ASP A 120 31.58 -31.16 10.85
C ASP A 120 32.39 -29.86 10.66
N LYS A 121 31.78 -28.85 10.05
CA LYS A 121 32.04 -27.45 10.43
C LYS A 121 30.79 -26.87 11.06
N LYS A 122 30.59 -27.22 12.34
CA LYS A 122 29.66 -26.59 13.26
C LYS A 122 30.05 -25.12 13.47
N ASN A 123 29.45 -24.24 12.68
CA ASN A 123 29.16 -22.89 13.16
C ASN A 123 27.87 -22.98 13.98
N ASN A 124 28.02 -23.29 15.27
CA ASN A 124 26.97 -23.12 16.27
C ASN A 124 26.72 -21.61 16.44
N ILE A 125 25.90 -21.04 15.57
CA ILE A 125 25.06 -19.89 15.90
C ILE A 125 23.71 -20.52 16.21
N ALA A 126 23.37 -20.63 17.49
CA ALA A 126 22.02 -20.96 17.91
C ALA A 126 21.10 -19.85 17.40
N LEU A 127 20.48 -20.05 16.24
CA LEU A 127 19.49 -19.15 15.70
C LEU A 127 18.14 -19.56 16.30
N ASP A 128 17.58 -18.68 17.11
CA ASP A 128 16.14 -18.42 17.09
C ASP A 128 15.79 -18.21 15.62
N ASP A 129 15.32 -19.29 14.99
CA ASP A 129 15.00 -19.29 13.58
C ASP A 129 13.58 -18.73 13.47
N ASP A 130 13.48 -17.41 13.65
CA ASP A 130 12.26 -16.59 13.60
C ASP A 130 11.64 -16.55 12.18
N VAL A 131 11.97 -17.53 11.34
CA VAL A 131 11.38 -17.78 10.02
C VAL A 131 10.86 -19.21 9.95
N ASN A 132 11.37 -20.13 10.76
CA ASN A 132 10.95 -21.52 10.80
C ASN A 132 9.55 -21.66 11.39
N ILE A 133 8.60 -22.07 10.55
CA ILE A 133 7.20 -22.18 10.94
C ILE A 133 6.98 -23.13 12.12
N ASN A 134 7.75 -24.22 12.24
CA ASN A 134 7.57 -25.17 13.35
C ASN A 134 7.96 -24.54 14.69
N LYS A 135 9.07 -23.80 14.73
CA LYS A 135 9.49 -23.07 15.94
C LYS A 135 8.52 -21.95 16.30
N ILE A 136 8.01 -21.23 15.29
CA ILE A 136 7.02 -20.17 15.50
C ILE A 136 5.72 -20.77 16.05
N VAL A 137 5.24 -21.88 15.48
CA VAL A 137 4.04 -22.57 15.96
C VAL A 137 4.23 -23.09 17.38
N GLU A 138 5.39 -23.66 17.70
CA GLU A 138 5.72 -24.09 19.07
C GLU A 138 5.64 -22.92 20.05
N LYS A 139 6.28 -21.79 19.73
CA LYS A 139 6.25 -20.58 20.55
C LYS A 139 4.83 -20.02 20.71
N MET A 140 4.07 -19.91 19.63
CA MET A 140 2.68 -19.46 19.65
C MET A 140 1.76 -20.40 20.42
N SER A 141 2.05 -21.71 20.46
CA SER A 141 1.25 -22.67 21.23
C SER A 141 1.36 -22.45 22.74
N ILE A 142 2.46 -21.84 23.19
CA ILE A 142 2.72 -21.51 24.59
C ILE A 142 2.21 -20.10 24.90
N GLU A 143 2.55 -19.13 24.07
CA GLU A 143 2.28 -17.70 24.35
C GLU A 143 0.86 -17.25 23.95
N GLU A 144 0.33 -17.74 22.83
CA GLU A 144 -0.94 -17.30 22.25
C GLU A 144 -1.79 -18.46 21.68
N PRO A 145 -2.13 -19.49 22.48
CA PRO A 145 -2.77 -20.71 21.99
C PRO A 145 -4.13 -20.45 21.30
N GLU A 146 -4.90 -19.48 21.77
CA GLU A 146 -6.20 -19.13 21.15
C GLU A 146 -6.04 -18.43 19.80
N ILE A 147 -4.99 -17.61 19.62
CA ILE A 147 -4.69 -16.97 18.34
C ILE A 147 -4.18 -18.02 17.34
N LEU A 148 -3.33 -18.94 17.78
CA LEU A 148 -2.87 -20.05 16.95
C LEU A 148 -4.05 -20.92 16.49
N LYS A 149 -4.97 -21.26 17.40
CA LYS A 149 -6.22 -21.97 17.08
C LYS A 149 -7.08 -21.19 16.08
N LYS A 150 -7.17 -19.87 16.22
CA LYS A 150 -7.87 -18.99 15.28
C LYS A 150 -7.25 -19.06 13.88
N ILE A 151 -5.93 -18.98 13.77
CA ILE A 151 -5.19 -19.09 12.49
C ILE A 151 -5.52 -20.43 11.81
N PHE A 152 -5.40 -21.56 12.52
CA PHE A 152 -5.73 -22.87 11.96
C PHE A 152 -7.18 -22.97 11.49
N ASN A 153 -8.12 -22.41 12.28
CA ASN A 153 -9.53 -22.39 11.90
C ASN A 153 -9.79 -21.54 10.64
N LEU A 154 -9.10 -20.41 10.49
CA LEU A 154 -9.19 -19.56 9.31
C LEU A 154 -8.65 -20.28 8.07
N MET A 155 -7.46 -20.87 8.15
CA MET A 155 -6.84 -21.64 7.06
C MET A 155 -7.68 -22.83 6.63
N LYS A 156 -8.31 -23.53 7.58
CA LYS A 156 -9.20 -24.67 7.30
C LYS A 156 -10.50 -24.25 6.60
N LYS A 157 -11.05 -23.08 6.94
CA LYS A 157 -12.35 -22.61 6.45
C LYS A 157 -12.26 -21.72 5.21
N ASN A 158 -11.09 -21.17 4.93
CA ASN A 158 -10.86 -20.25 3.82
C ASN A 158 -9.64 -20.73 3.04
N SER A 159 -9.90 -21.52 1.98
CA SER A 159 -8.85 -22.12 1.15
C SER A 159 -7.93 -21.07 0.52
N CYS A 160 -8.42 -19.86 0.27
CA CYS A 160 -7.65 -18.76 -0.32
C CYS A 160 -6.49 -18.30 0.58
N LEU A 161 -6.66 -18.33 1.92
CA LEU A 161 -5.61 -17.90 2.84
C LEU A 161 -4.37 -18.81 2.81
N ASN A 162 -4.52 -20.04 2.34
CA ASN A 162 -3.39 -20.97 2.20
C ASN A 162 -2.43 -20.60 1.06
N TYR A 163 -2.84 -19.69 0.15
CA TYR A 163 -2.00 -19.21 -0.95
C TYR A 163 -1.22 -17.93 -0.59
N TYR A 164 -1.54 -17.29 0.52
CA TYR A 164 -0.91 -16.05 0.95
C TYR A 164 -0.03 -16.31 2.19
N PRO A 165 1.20 -15.79 2.24
CA PRO A 165 2.04 -15.89 3.42
C PRO A 165 1.35 -15.30 4.66
N LEU A 166 1.38 -16.05 5.76
CA LEU A 166 0.95 -15.58 7.07
C LEU A 166 2.10 -14.81 7.72
N LEU A 167 1.81 -13.62 8.24
CA LEU A 167 2.74 -12.84 9.06
C LEU A 167 2.27 -12.82 10.51
N THR A 168 3.21 -12.90 11.45
CA THR A 168 2.93 -12.77 12.89
C THR A 168 4.06 -11.98 13.57
N PRO A 169 3.86 -11.44 14.79
CA PRO A 169 4.92 -10.80 15.57
C PRO A 169 6.13 -11.71 15.85
N TYR A 170 5.97 -13.02 15.74
CA TYR A 170 7.03 -14.01 15.92
C TYR A 170 7.94 -14.17 14.71
N HIS A 171 7.52 -13.66 13.54
CA HIS A 171 8.34 -13.69 12.34
C HIS A 171 9.40 -12.59 12.35
N ASN A 172 10.60 -12.90 11.88
CA ASN A 172 11.57 -11.92 11.42
C ASN A 172 11.09 -11.37 10.06
N ILE A 173 10.33 -10.28 10.12
CA ILE A 173 9.70 -9.65 8.94
C ILE A 173 10.72 -9.25 7.87
N GLU A 174 11.92 -8.79 8.27
CA GLU A 174 12.98 -8.43 7.33
C GLU A 174 13.45 -9.63 6.50
N LYS A 175 13.68 -10.78 7.14
CA LYS A 175 14.02 -12.04 6.43
C LYS A 175 12.86 -12.56 5.59
N ILE A 176 11.61 -12.39 6.03
CA ILE A 176 10.45 -12.76 5.22
C ILE A 176 10.43 -11.92 3.93
N VAL A 177 10.72 -10.63 3.99
CA VAL A 177 10.86 -9.80 2.78
C VAL A 177 11.95 -10.34 1.85
N ASP A 178 13.10 -10.78 2.39
CA ASP A 178 14.15 -11.40 1.56
C ASP A 178 13.66 -12.65 0.83
N ILE A 179 12.92 -13.52 1.51
CA ILE A 179 12.34 -14.74 0.91
C ILE A 179 11.34 -14.35 -0.18
N LEU A 180 10.43 -13.40 0.08
CA LEU A 180 9.43 -12.98 -0.92
C LEU A 180 10.07 -12.37 -2.17
N ILE A 181 11.20 -11.65 -2.01
CA ILE A 181 11.98 -11.13 -3.14
C ILE A 181 12.67 -12.28 -3.91
N GLN A 182 13.27 -13.23 -3.20
CA GLN A 182 13.97 -14.38 -3.80
C GLN A 182 13.02 -15.28 -4.59
N GLU A 183 11.82 -15.51 -4.05
CA GLU A 183 10.77 -16.34 -4.67
C GLU A 183 9.97 -15.60 -5.77
N ASN A 184 10.33 -14.34 -6.07
CA ASN A 184 9.60 -13.49 -7.04
C ASN A 184 8.08 -13.48 -6.75
N TYR A 185 7.70 -13.22 -5.49
CA TYR A 185 6.30 -13.31 -5.06
C TYR A 185 5.37 -12.30 -5.75
N GLU A 186 4.50 -12.78 -6.65
CA GLU A 186 3.67 -11.92 -7.52
C GLU A 186 2.28 -11.59 -6.97
N TYR A 187 1.81 -12.32 -5.96
CA TYR A 187 0.43 -12.20 -5.47
C TYR A 187 0.15 -10.97 -4.60
N GLU A 188 1.20 -10.22 -4.24
CA GLU A 188 1.22 -8.94 -3.50
C GLU A 188 0.68 -8.94 -2.06
N ASN A 189 -0.22 -9.86 -1.71
CA ASN A 189 -0.94 -9.86 -0.45
C ASN A 189 -0.32 -10.86 0.53
N THR A 190 -0.10 -10.43 1.76
CA THR A 190 0.07 -11.34 2.90
C THR A 190 -1.15 -11.22 3.80
N TRP A 191 -1.24 -12.01 4.87
CA TRP A 191 -2.33 -11.87 5.83
C TRP A 191 -1.85 -12.08 7.27
N THR A 192 -2.60 -11.54 8.21
CA THR A 192 -2.35 -11.73 9.64
C THR A 192 -3.61 -11.53 10.47
N VAL A 193 -3.63 -12.17 11.64
CA VAL A 193 -4.66 -11.98 12.67
C VAL A 193 -4.25 -10.93 13.71
N HIS A 194 -2.96 -10.58 13.76
CA HIS A 194 -2.36 -9.60 14.65
C HIS A 194 -2.55 -8.21 14.06
N CYS A 195 -3.23 -7.33 14.78
CA CYS A 195 -3.58 -6.00 14.30
C CYS A 195 -3.04 -4.88 15.19
N GLU A 196 -2.29 -5.23 16.23
CA GLU A 196 -1.78 -4.29 17.21
C GLU A 196 -0.85 -3.27 16.56
N ALA A 197 -0.92 -2.02 17.00
CA ALA A 197 -0.10 -0.92 16.54
C ALA A 197 1.41 -1.24 16.54
N SER A 198 1.87 -2.04 17.52
CA SER A 198 3.28 -2.46 17.62
C SER A 198 3.70 -3.32 16.42
N PHE A 199 2.82 -4.22 15.97
CA PHE A 199 3.06 -5.07 14.81
C PHE A 199 2.86 -4.30 13.50
N ILE A 200 1.84 -3.44 13.42
CA ILE A 200 1.64 -2.51 12.29
C ILE A 200 2.89 -1.65 12.06
N CYS A 201 3.50 -1.11 13.11
CA CYS A 201 4.73 -0.35 12.95
C CYS A 201 5.89 -1.20 12.42
N ARG A 202 6.00 -2.47 12.82
CA ARG A 202 7.02 -3.39 12.24
C ARG A 202 6.80 -3.61 10.75
N LEU A 203 5.54 -3.76 10.33
CA LEU A 203 5.17 -3.88 8.92
C LEU A 203 5.53 -2.61 8.14
N PHE A 204 5.17 -1.42 8.65
CA PHE A 204 5.57 -0.14 8.04
C PHE A 204 7.09 0.00 7.95
N TYR A 205 7.82 -0.32 9.03
CA TYR A 205 9.27 -0.22 9.08
C TYR A 205 9.97 -1.13 8.06
N GLU A 206 9.33 -2.23 7.67
CA GLU A 206 9.81 -3.14 6.64
C GLU A 206 9.07 -2.94 5.30
N GLY A 207 8.44 -1.79 5.05
CA GLY A 207 7.95 -1.36 3.73
C GLY A 207 6.60 -1.94 3.27
N PHE A 208 5.90 -2.67 4.13
CA PHE A 208 4.54 -3.13 3.83
C PHE A 208 3.53 -1.98 3.91
N ILE A 209 2.43 -2.09 3.15
CA ILE A 209 1.22 -1.26 3.32
C ILE A 209 0.15 -2.12 4.01
N PRO A 210 -0.13 -1.92 5.31
CA PRO A 210 -1.18 -2.62 6.01
C PRO A 210 -2.55 -2.09 5.59
N VAL A 211 -3.31 -2.92 4.88
CA VAL A 211 -4.75 -2.69 4.60
C VAL A 211 -5.55 -3.78 5.29
N ALA A 212 -6.86 -3.64 5.46
CA ALA A 212 -7.68 -4.74 5.99
C ALA A 212 -8.79 -5.17 5.02
N SER A 213 -9.24 -6.41 5.18
CA SER A 213 -10.28 -7.03 4.35
C SER A 213 -11.19 -7.92 5.18
N LYS A 214 -12.48 -7.95 4.83
CA LYS A 214 -13.50 -8.82 5.44
C LYS A 214 -13.41 -10.21 4.83
N GLN A 215 -12.98 -11.20 5.61
CA GLN A 215 -13.02 -12.62 5.27
C GLN A 215 -14.33 -13.25 5.71
N LYS A 216 -14.92 -14.07 4.83
CA LYS A 216 -16.12 -14.86 5.17
C LYS A 216 -15.68 -16.11 5.91
N ILE A 217 -16.32 -16.37 7.05
CA ILE A 217 -16.09 -17.56 7.87
C ILE A 217 -17.42 -18.21 8.12
N TYR A 218 -17.48 -19.53 7.94
CA TYR A 218 -18.70 -20.29 8.21
C TYR A 218 -18.55 -21.03 9.54
N LYS A 219 -19.53 -20.92 10.44
CA LYS A 219 -19.62 -21.70 11.68
C LYS A 219 -20.91 -22.51 11.69
N MET A 220 -20.86 -23.70 12.26
CA MET A 220 -22.03 -24.53 12.50
C MET A 220 -22.60 -24.18 13.86
N GLU A 221 -23.83 -23.68 13.90
CA GLU A 221 -24.57 -23.37 15.12
C GLU A 221 -25.99 -23.91 14.98
N ASN A 222 -26.44 -24.69 15.98
CA ASN A 222 -27.77 -25.32 15.97
C ASN A 222 -28.09 -26.06 14.66
N SER A 223 -27.12 -26.83 14.15
CA SER A 223 -27.20 -27.56 12.88
C SER A 223 -27.44 -26.69 11.64
N LYS A 224 -27.16 -25.39 11.71
CA LYS A 224 -27.19 -24.45 10.58
C LYS A 224 -25.81 -23.85 10.36
N THR A 225 -25.44 -23.69 9.09
CA THR A 225 -24.23 -22.97 8.69
C THR A 225 -24.52 -21.47 8.72
N ILE A 226 -23.88 -20.75 9.64
CA ILE A 226 -23.96 -19.29 9.77
C ILE A 226 -22.67 -18.67 9.23
N MET A 227 -22.80 -17.63 8.40
CA MET A 227 -21.67 -16.89 7.84
C MET A 227 -21.38 -15.64 8.69
N TYR A 228 -20.16 -15.57 9.18
CA TYR A 228 -19.57 -14.45 9.91
C TYR A 228 -18.58 -13.71 8.99
N LYS A 229 -18.48 -12.39 9.14
CA LYS A 229 -17.43 -11.59 8.50
C LYS A 229 -16.40 -11.21 9.55
N GLU A 230 -15.17 -11.63 9.34
CA GLU A 230 -14.04 -11.29 10.19
C GLU A 230 -13.09 -10.37 9.42
N CYS A 231 -12.74 -9.23 10.01
CA CYS A 231 -11.75 -8.35 9.40
C CYS A 231 -10.34 -8.83 9.75
N LEU A 232 -9.52 -9.04 8.73
CA LEU A 232 -8.10 -9.37 8.87
C LEU A 232 -7.27 -8.25 8.28
N LEU A 233 -6.08 -8.05 8.82
CA LEU A 233 -5.08 -7.22 8.18
C LEU A 233 -4.44 -8.03 7.04
N ILE A 234 -4.26 -7.38 5.91
CA ILE A 234 -3.70 -7.87 4.66
C ILE A 234 -2.50 -6.96 4.32
N PRO A 235 -1.32 -7.17 4.92
CA PRO A 235 -0.15 -6.37 4.60
C PRO A 235 0.26 -6.60 3.15
N LYS A 236 0.32 -5.52 2.37
CA LYS A 236 0.68 -5.57 0.95
C LYS A 236 2.15 -5.28 0.74
N ILE A 237 2.80 -6.15 -0.02
CA ILE A 237 4.19 -5.96 -0.46
C ILE A 237 4.25 -5.26 -1.83
N HIS A 238 3.22 -5.46 -2.67
CA HIS A 238 3.13 -5.04 -4.08
C HIS A 238 4.26 -5.58 -4.96
N TYR A 239 3.89 -6.21 -6.08
CA TYR A 239 4.87 -6.73 -7.03
C TYR A 239 5.52 -5.59 -7.82
N ILE A 240 4.70 -4.60 -8.20
CA ILE A 240 5.11 -3.32 -8.77
C ILE A 240 4.64 -2.19 -7.87
N ARG A 241 5.57 -1.30 -7.50
CA ARG A 241 5.29 -0.13 -6.68
C ARG A 241 5.31 1.15 -7.51
N SER A 242 4.38 2.05 -7.25
CA SER A 242 4.39 3.41 -7.81
C SER A 242 5.19 4.31 -6.86
N CYS A 243 6.35 4.77 -7.32
CA CYS A 243 7.24 5.61 -6.50
C CYS A 243 7.91 6.70 -7.33
N MET A 244 8.40 7.73 -6.67
CA MET A 244 9.27 8.76 -7.28
C MET A 244 10.13 9.44 -6.22
N HIS A 245 11.19 10.10 -6.66
CA HIS A 245 11.82 11.11 -5.81
C HIS A 245 10.91 12.37 -5.81
N PRO A 246 10.69 13.06 -4.67
CA PRO A 246 9.74 14.18 -4.61
C PRO A 246 9.99 15.32 -5.63
N SER A 247 11.25 15.56 -6.02
CA SER A 247 11.62 16.56 -7.03
C SER A 247 11.13 16.23 -8.44
N GLU A 248 10.78 14.97 -8.72
CA GLU A 248 10.35 14.50 -10.05
C GLU A 248 8.88 14.84 -10.36
N ILE A 249 8.16 15.43 -9.39
CA ILE A 249 6.76 15.82 -9.53
C ILE A 249 6.52 16.72 -10.75
N HIS A 250 5.63 16.28 -11.63
CA HIS A 250 5.15 17.11 -12.73
C HIS A 250 4.05 18.06 -12.26
N ILE A 251 4.32 19.37 -12.32
CA ILE A 251 3.36 20.41 -11.90
C ILE A 251 2.80 21.15 -13.13
N SER A 252 1.54 20.85 -13.47
CA SER A 252 0.84 21.48 -14.58
C SER A 252 0.62 23.00 -14.40
N LYS A 253 0.47 23.74 -15.51
CA LYS A 253 0.10 25.16 -15.52
C LYS A 253 -1.21 25.43 -14.76
N LYS A 254 -2.17 24.50 -14.84
CA LYS A 254 -3.47 24.58 -14.15
C LYS A 254 -3.30 24.59 -12.63
N VAL A 255 -2.43 23.72 -12.10
CA VAL A 255 -2.10 23.68 -10.66
C VAL A 255 -1.47 25.01 -10.22
N LYS A 256 -0.45 25.49 -10.94
CA LYS A 256 0.21 26.78 -10.63
C LYS A 256 -0.75 27.98 -10.60
N LYS A 257 -1.81 27.95 -11.41
CA LYS A 257 -2.86 29.00 -11.42
C LYS A 257 -3.82 28.87 -10.24
N LYS A 258 -4.21 27.65 -9.86
CA LYS A 258 -5.27 27.38 -8.88
C LYS A 258 -4.81 27.32 -7.42
N CYS A 259 -3.52 27.11 -7.15
CA CYS A 259 -3.02 26.86 -5.78
C CYS A 259 -2.97 28.09 -4.85
N LYS A 260 -3.35 29.29 -5.29
CA LYS A 260 -3.18 30.55 -4.53
C LYS A 260 -3.91 30.58 -3.18
N HIS A 261 -5.11 30.03 -3.11
CA HIS A 261 -5.96 30.03 -1.91
C HIS A 261 -5.90 28.71 -1.13
N PHE A 262 -4.95 27.84 -1.49
CA PHE A 262 -4.75 26.57 -0.82
C PHE A 262 -3.60 26.65 0.15
N TYR A 263 -3.74 25.98 1.29
CA TYR A 263 -2.71 25.87 2.31
C TYR A 263 -2.56 24.40 2.71
N ILE A 264 -1.33 23.98 2.98
CA ILE A 264 -1.01 22.63 3.46
C ILE A 264 -0.56 22.68 4.92
N SER A 265 -1.03 21.77 5.75
CA SER A 265 -0.48 21.52 7.09
C SER A 265 -0.19 20.04 7.30
N ILE A 266 0.63 19.75 8.31
CA ILE A 266 0.99 18.40 8.74
C ILE A 266 0.56 18.22 10.20
N ASP A 267 -0.06 17.08 10.50
CA ASP A 267 -0.46 16.63 11.84
C ASP A 267 -1.39 17.61 12.59
N LYS A 268 -2.14 18.44 11.86
CA LYS A 268 -2.98 19.50 12.46
C LYS A 268 -4.40 19.03 12.73
N ASN A 269 -4.95 18.13 11.93
CA ASN A 269 -6.33 17.65 12.06
C ASN A 269 -6.47 16.19 11.61
N PHE A 270 -5.81 15.29 12.35
CA PHE A 270 -5.83 13.86 12.06
C PHE A 270 -7.25 13.28 12.03
N GLU A 271 -8.08 13.65 13.00
CA GLU A 271 -9.48 13.23 13.11
C GLU A 271 -10.27 13.66 11.87
N GLY A 272 -10.20 14.94 11.50
CA GLY A 272 -10.91 15.45 10.33
C GLY A 272 -10.44 14.82 9.02
N VAL A 273 -9.17 14.43 8.92
CA VAL A 273 -8.65 13.67 7.78
C VAL A 273 -9.20 12.24 7.76
N MET A 274 -9.26 11.57 8.91
CA MET A 274 -9.87 10.24 9.01
C MET A 274 -11.35 10.24 8.67
N GLU A 275 -12.09 11.20 9.21
CA GLU A 275 -13.50 11.40 8.89
C GLU A 275 -13.70 11.64 7.40
N GLY A 276 -12.86 12.48 6.76
CA GLY A 276 -12.94 12.75 5.32
C GLY A 276 -12.64 11.52 4.45
N ILE A 277 -11.73 10.65 4.88
CA ILE A 277 -11.45 9.38 4.18
C ILE A 277 -12.65 8.44 4.26
N VAL A 278 -13.23 8.28 5.45
CA VAL A 278 -14.39 7.41 5.67
C VAL A 278 -15.64 7.96 4.97
N GLU A 279 -15.85 9.28 4.98
CA GLU A 279 -16.92 9.94 4.22
C GLU A 279 -16.80 9.63 2.72
N LYS A 280 -15.58 9.69 2.17
CA LYS A 280 -15.35 9.53 0.73
C LYS A 280 -15.44 8.08 0.24
N HIS A 281 -14.93 7.14 1.03
CA HIS A 281 -14.72 5.75 0.60
C HIS A 281 -15.51 4.71 1.41
N GLY A 282 -16.24 5.13 2.45
CA GLY A 282 -16.73 4.25 3.49
C GLY A 282 -15.60 3.67 4.34
N GLU A 283 -15.86 2.56 5.05
CA GLU A 283 -14.80 1.85 5.78
C GLU A 283 -13.70 1.35 4.82
N ASN A 284 -14.08 0.86 3.63
CA ASN A 284 -13.21 0.20 2.66
C ASN A 284 -12.23 -0.79 3.33
N TRP A 285 -10.94 -0.44 3.43
CA TRP A 285 -9.92 -1.19 4.15
C TRP A 285 -9.57 -0.60 5.52
N LEU A 286 -9.96 0.64 5.78
CA LEU A 286 -9.67 1.40 6.99
C LEU A 286 -10.80 1.21 8.01
N TYR A 287 -11.05 -0.05 8.38
CA TYR A 287 -12.06 -0.40 9.38
C TYR A 287 -11.78 0.27 10.73
N PRO A 288 -12.79 0.39 11.62
CA PRO A 288 -12.64 1.04 12.92
C PRO A 288 -11.42 0.55 13.72
N PHE A 289 -11.14 -0.76 13.71
CA PHE A 289 -9.95 -1.27 14.41
C PHE A 289 -8.63 -0.73 13.82
N VAL A 290 -8.51 -0.60 12.50
CA VAL A 290 -7.30 -0.03 11.87
C VAL A 290 -7.17 1.46 12.23
N GLN A 291 -8.28 2.19 12.25
CA GLN A 291 -8.29 3.60 12.65
C GLN A 291 -7.78 3.78 14.09
N GLU A 292 -8.25 2.94 15.03
CA GLU A 292 -7.81 3.00 16.42
C GLU A 292 -6.32 2.67 16.58
N GLU A 293 -5.80 1.70 15.84
CA GLU A 293 -4.37 1.37 15.89
C GLU A 293 -3.51 2.46 15.25
N PHE A 294 -3.99 3.09 14.16
CA PHE A 294 -3.31 4.25 13.57
C PHE A 294 -3.30 5.45 14.52
N LYS A 295 -4.40 5.72 15.25
CA LYS A 295 -4.44 6.75 16.30
C LYS A 295 -3.39 6.51 17.38
N LYS A 296 -3.22 5.27 17.84
CA LYS A 296 -2.19 4.93 18.84
C LYS A 296 -0.78 5.27 18.35
N ILE A 297 -0.51 5.06 17.06
CA ILE A 297 0.79 5.37 16.44
C ILE A 297 0.95 6.88 16.28
N PHE A 298 -0.06 7.58 15.75
CA PHE A 298 -0.07 9.02 15.55
C PHE A 298 0.16 9.79 16.86
N TYR A 299 -0.59 9.44 17.91
CA TYR A 299 -0.46 10.03 19.25
C TYR A 299 0.73 9.51 20.06
N LYS A 300 1.57 8.66 19.44
CA LYS A 300 2.79 8.10 20.05
C LYS A 300 2.52 7.29 21.33
N HIS A 301 1.31 6.77 21.50
CA HIS A 301 1.01 5.77 22.53
C HIS A 301 1.75 4.46 22.25
N VAL A 302 2.01 4.17 20.97
CA VAL A 302 2.88 3.09 20.52
C VAL A 302 3.90 3.65 19.55
N THR A 303 5.17 3.33 19.77
CA THR A 303 6.28 3.74 18.93
C THR A 303 7.15 2.55 18.58
N TYR A 304 7.75 2.55 17.39
CA TYR A 304 8.73 1.55 17.00
C TYR A 304 9.75 2.17 16.05
N LYS A 305 11.01 2.17 16.47
CA LYS A 305 12.13 2.77 15.72
C LYS A 305 11.79 4.21 15.29
N ASN A 306 11.88 4.51 13.99
CA ASN A 306 11.59 5.81 13.40
C ASN A 306 10.27 5.85 12.61
N VAL A 307 9.37 4.89 12.84
CA VAL A 307 8.04 4.90 12.21
C VAL A 307 7.17 5.98 12.83
N LYS A 308 6.54 6.79 11.98
CA LYS A 308 5.48 7.73 12.39
C LYS A 308 4.35 7.69 11.38
N ILE A 309 3.11 7.83 11.87
CA ILE A 309 1.95 8.12 11.04
C ILE A 309 1.72 9.63 11.07
N HIS A 310 1.30 10.16 9.93
CA HIS A 310 1.03 11.57 9.75
C HIS A 310 -0.33 11.80 9.09
N SER A 311 -0.94 12.93 9.42
CA SER A 311 -2.00 13.51 8.59
C SER A 311 -1.44 14.67 7.78
N VAL A 312 -1.85 14.75 6.52
CA VAL A 312 -1.59 15.90 5.65
C VAL A 312 -2.93 16.53 5.35
N GLU A 313 -3.08 17.80 5.69
CA GLU A 313 -4.32 18.54 5.47
C GLU A 313 -4.13 19.56 4.34
N LEU A 314 -5.12 19.63 3.44
CA LEU A 314 -5.23 20.70 2.47
C LEU A 314 -6.45 21.57 2.78
N TRP A 315 -6.18 22.83 3.05
CA TRP A 315 -7.17 23.85 3.37
C TRP A 315 -7.42 24.72 2.14
N PHE A 316 -8.68 25.08 1.91
CA PHE A 316 -9.04 26.22 1.07
C PHE A 316 -9.57 27.29 2.02
N ASP A 317 -8.83 28.38 2.15
CA ASP A 317 -9.01 29.35 3.23
C ASP A 317 -8.99 28.67 4.62
N ASN A 318 -10.15 28.43 5.23
CA ASN A 318 -10.30 27.78 6.54
C ASN A 318 -11.00 26.42 6.51
N GLU A 319 -11.38 25.93 5.33
CA GLU A 319 -12.09 24.66 5.18
C GLU A 319 -11.14 23.53 4.78
N LEU A 320 -11.26 22.37 5.45
CA LEU A 320 -10.53 21.16 5.09
C LEU A 320 -11.13 20.53 3.81
N VAL A 321 -10.47 20.75 2.68
CA VAL A 321 -10.98 20.38 1.35
C VAL A 321 -10.33 19.16 0.74
N ALA A 322 -9.19 18.72 1.27
CA ALA A 322 -8.58 17.43 0.98
C ALA A 322 -7.65 17.05 2.14
N GLY A 323 -7.27 15.79 2.20
CA GLY A 323 -6.26 15.31 3.14
C GLY A 323 -5.87 13.88 2.86
N GLU A 324 -4.75 13.45 3.43
CA GLU A 324 -4.31 12.05 3.40
C GLU A 324 -3.68 11.63 4.71
N ILE A 325 -3.74 10.32 4.97
CA ILE A 325 -2.85 9.68 5.93
C ILE A 325 -1.68 9.05 5.18
N GLY A 326 -0.49 9.26 5.72
CA GLY A 326 0.74 8.63 5.29
C GLY A 326 1.58 8.21 6.48
N ASN A 327 2.68 7.51 6.21
CA ASN A 327 3.67 7.20 7.23
C ASN A 327 5.07 7.57 6.76
N THR A 328 5.96 7.86 7.72
CA THR A 328 7.39 8.05 7.47
C THR A 328 8.20 6.91 8.07
N VAL A 329 9.24 6.50 7.35
CA VAL A 329 10.31 5.62 7.84
C VAL A 329 11.62 6.17 7.30
N GLY A 330 12.37 6.87 8.15
CA GLY A 330 13.57 7.60 7.71
C GLY A 330 13.20 8.69 6.69
N SER A 331 13.87 8.71 5.55
CA SER A 331 13.59 9.63 4.43
C SER A 331 12.64 9.05 3.38
N VAL A 332 11.89 8.00 3.75
CA VAL A 332 10.76 7.46 2.96
C VAL A 332 9.45 8.01 3.50
N TYR A 333 8.61 8.55 2.62
CA TYR A 333 7.22 8.88 2.91
C TYR A 333 6.30 7.98 2.06
N THR A 334 5.38 7.27 2.70
CA THR A 334 4.39 6.40 2.04
C THR A 334 3.00 7.01 2.18
N SER A 335 2.37 7.38 1.06
CA SER A 335 0.96 7.80 1.01
C SER A 335 0.06 6.56 1.09
N LEU A 336 -0.85 6.50 2.08
CA LEU A 336 -1.73 5.35 2.27
C LEU A 336 -3.10 5.58 1.61
N THR A 337 -3.82 6.60 2.05
CA THR A 337 -5.15 6.95 1.52
C THR A 337 -5.50 8.38 1.83
N GLY A 338 -6.35 8.98 1.00
CA GLY A 338 -6.79 10.35 1.16
C GLY A 338 -8.16 10.59 0.55
N PHE A 339 -8.63 11.82 0.69
CA PHE A 339 -9.92 12.29 0.21
C PHE A 339 -9.80 13.68 -0.42
N GLN A 340 -10.82 14.06 -1.17
CA GLN A 340 -11.01 15.42 -1.64
C GLN A 340 -12.50 15.78 -1.69
N ARG A 341 -12.82 17.01 -1.30
CA ARG A 341 -14.15 17.63 -1.35
C ARG A 341 -14.24 18.72 -2.41
N LYS A 342 -13.10 19.30 -2.83
CA LYS A 342 -13.05 20.38 -3.83
C LYS A 342 -12.34 19.93 -5.11
N SER A 343 -12.84 20.37 -6.26
CA SER A 343 -12.21 20.08 -7.56
C SER A 343 -10.74 20.52 -7.57
N CYS A 344 -9.88 19.66 -8.10
CA CYS A 344 -8.42 19.84 -8.20
C CYS A 344 -7.67 19.84 -6.86
N ALA A 345 -8.34 19.70 -5.71
CA ALA A 345 -7.68 19.70 -4.40
C ALA A 345 -6.69 18.54 -4.28
N GLY A 346 -7.06 17.32 -4.70
CA GLY A 346 -6.15 16.18 -4.65
C GLY A 346 -4.85 16.39 -5.43
N THR A 347 -4.91 16.90 -6.67
CA THR A 347 -3.70 17.20 -7.45
C THR A 347 -2.88 18.33 -6.84
N ILE A 348 -3.52 19.37 -6.28
CA ILE A 348 -2.82 20.47 -5.60
C ILE A 348 -2.11 19.96 -4.35
N GLN A 349 -2.77 19.11 -3.55
CA GLN A 349 -2.18 18.46 -2.38
C GLN A 349 -0.94 17.67 -2.77
N LEU A 350 -1.03 16.80 -3.77
CA LEU A 350 0.11 16.01 -4.23
C LEU A 350 1.28 16.90 -4.67
N CYS A 351 1.03 17.95 -5.46
CA CYS A 351 2.09 18.87 -5.87
C CYS A 351 2.71 19.65 -4.69
N ALA A 352 1.90 20.10 -3.73
CA ALA A 352 2.38 20.83 -2.56
C ALA A 352 3.16 19.91 -1.61
N LEU A 353 2.66 18.71 -1.38
CA LEU A 353 3.30 17.67 -0.56
C LEU A 353 4.64 17.26 -1.16
N ALA A 354 4.72 17.05 -2.48
CA ALA A 354 5.98 16.78 -3.17
C ALA A 354 7.04 17.83 -2.86
N LYS A 355 6.66 19.12 -2.94
CA LYS A 355 7.57 20.23 -2.68
C LYS A 355 7.96 20.36 -1.22
N LEU A 356 7.06 20.02 -0.31
CA LEU A 356 7.36 19.96 1.12
C LEU A 356 8.34 18.82 1.43
N LEU A 357 8.10 17.62 0.89
CA LEU A 357 8.97 16.45 1.02
C LEU A 357 10.37 16.73 0.43
N GLU A 358 10.44 17.35 -0.76
CA GLU A 358 11.70 17.79 -1.38
C GLU A 358 12.46 18.78 -0.48
N MET A 359 11.79 19.81 0.03
CA MET A 359 12.37 20.76 0.98
C MET A 359 12.90 20.08 2.25
N GLN A 360 12.27 18.99 2.67
CA GLN A 360 12.60 18.22 3.87
C GLN A 360 13.53 17.03 3.60
N LYS A 361 14.09 16.96 2.38
CA LYS A 361 15.10 15.97 1.98
C LYS A 361 14.60 14.53 2.11
N PHE A 362 13.34 14.30 1.79
CA PHE A 362 12.83 12.94 1.57
C PHE A 362 13.37 12.40 0.23
N ASP A 363 13.89 11.18 0.24
CA ASP A 363 14.52 10.54 -0.93
C ASP A 363 13.55 9.68 -1.72
N LEU A 364 12.51 9.15 -1.06
CA LEU A 364 11.54 8.26 -1.68
C LEU A 364 10.13 8.62 -1.26
N TRP A 365 9.30 8.93 -2.26
CA TRP A 365 7.86 9.01 -2.09
C TRP A 365 7.21 7.75 -2.67
N ASP A 366 6.70 6.90 -1.78
CA ASP A 366 5.95 5.69 -2.10
C ASP A 366 4.45 6.03 -2.19
N LEU A 367 3.89 5.88 -3.37
CA LEU A 367 2.47 6.11 -3.63
C LEU A 367 1.66 4.81 -3.56
N GLY A 368 2.27 3.66 -3.22
CA GLY A 368 1.61 2.36 -3.17
C GLY A 368 1.33 1.79 -4.56
N MET A 369 0.07 1.44 -4.81
CA MET A 369 -0.34 0.81 -6.08
C MET A 369 -0.30 1.76 -7.28
N LEU A 370 -0.08 1.19 -8.46
CA LEU A 370 -0.11 1.90 -9.73
C LEU A 370 -1.53 2.38 -10.05
N LEU A 371 -1.69 3.68 -10.32
CA LEU A 371 -2.93 4.27 -10.80
C LEU A 371 -2.62 5.24 -11.96
N PRO A 372 -3.44 5.30 -13.03
CA PRO A 372 -3.12 6.09 -14.23
C PRO A 372 -2.73 7.54 -13.94
N TYR A 373 -3.49 8.23 -13.08
CA TYR A 373 -3.22 9.63 -12.73
C TYR A 373 -1.88 9.87 -12.01
N LYS A 374 -1.27 8.83 -11.40
CA LYS A 374 0.03 8.95 -10.73
C LYS A 374 1.16 9.07 -11.75
N LYS A 375 1.01 8.41 -12.91
CA LYS A 375 1.96 8.55 -14.04
C LYS A 375 1.97 9.98 -14.57
N ASP A 376 0.80 10.61 -14.68
CA ASP A 376 0.67 11.99 -15.16
C ASP A 376 1.39 13.01 -14.27
N ILE A 377 1.57 12.70 -12.98
CA ILE A 377 2.31 13.55 -12.03
C ILE A 377 3.79 13.15 -11.88
N GLY A 378 4.27 12.16 -12.64
CA GLY A 378 5.69 11.78 -12.67
C GLY A 378 6.06 10.52 -11.89
N SER A 379 5.09 9.77 -11.34
CA SER A 379 5.40 8.52 -10.65
C SER A 379 5.95 7.47 -11.61
N LYS A 380 6.91 6.68 -11.16
CA LYS A 380 7.51 5.58 -11.89
C LYS A 380 7.05 4.23 -11.33
N GLU A 381 7.00 3.24 -12.20
CA GLU A 381 6.85 1.85 -11.81
C GLU A 381 8.23 1.32 -11.41
N ILE A 382 8.34 0.78 -10.20
CA ILE A 382 9.55 0.12 -9.72
C ILE A 382 9.20 -1.30 -9.28
N SER A 383 10.09 -2.25 -9.57
CA SER A 383 9.91 -3.64 -9.14
C SER A 383 9.98 -3.76 -7.61
N MET A 384 9.38 -4.81 -7.04
CA MET A 384 9.50 -5.14 -5.63
C MET A 384 10.97 -5.14 -5.15
N LYS A 385 11.88 -5.77 -5.91
CA LYS A 385 13.32 -5.82 -5.60
C LYS A 385 13.95 -4.44 -5.56
N GLU A 386 13.64 -3.59 -6.54
CA GLU A 386 14.16 -2.22 -6.59
C GLU A 386 13.60 -1.36 -5.45
N PHE A 387 12.29 -1.46 -5.17
CA PHE A 387 11.65 -0.78 -4.06
C PHE A 387 12.35 -1.11 -2.74
N PHE A 388 12.54 -2.40 -2.43
CA PHE A 388 13.18 -2.79 -1.18
C PHE A 388 14.65 -2.42 -1.09
N THR A 389 15.36 -2.37 -2.22
CA THR A 389 16.73 -1.84 -2.27
C THR A 389 16.76 -0.37 -1.86
N LYS A 390 15.88 0.46 -2.43
CA LYS A 390 15.75 1.89 -2.09
C LYS A 390 15.23 2.09 -0.66
N HIS A 391 14.18 1.38 -0.27
CA HIS A 391 13.60 1.46 1.06
C HIS A 391 14.62 1.11 2.15
N ARG A 392 15.43 0.05 1.98
CA ARG A 392 16.49 -0.30 2.94
C ARG A 392 17.59 0.76 3.02
N LEU A 393 17.92 1.40 1.91
CA LEU A 393 18.88 2.50 1.89
C LEU A 393 18.36 3.74 2.65
N PHE A 394 17.09 4.09 2.45
CA PHE A 394 16.50 5.34 2.94
C PHE A 394 15.81 5.21 4.31
N LYS A 395 15.41 4.00 4.75
CA LYS A 395 14.76 3.77 6.07
C LYS A 395 15.62 4.18 7.25
N HIS A 396 16.94 4.27 7.07
CA HIS A 396 17.90 4.68 8.10
C HIS A 396 18.32 6.15 8.01
N GLN A 397 17.94 6.86 6.96
CA GLN A 397 18.29 8.27 6.77
C GLN A 397 17.29 9.15 7.50
N TYR A 398 17.77 10.12 8.28
CA TYR A 398 16.87 10.99 9.05
C TYR A 398 16.28 12.08 8.16
N ALA A 399 14.95 12.19 8.17
CA ALA A 399 14.21 13.35 7.67
C ALA A 399 13.15 13.78 8.69
N GLU A 400 12.91 15.08 8.80
CA GLU A 400 11.87 15.62 9.67
C GLU A 400 10.66 16.05 8.82
N PHE A 401 9.50 15.48 9.09
CA PHE A 401 8.25 15.82 8.41
C PHE A 401 7.36 16.70 9.29
N LYS A 402 7.18 17.96 8.89
CA LYS A 402 6.34 18.96 9.59
C LYS A 402 6.02 20.15 8.71
N THR A 403 5.05 20.99 9.10
CA THR A 403 4.92 22.32 8.49
C THR A 403 6.00 23.26 9.04
N PRO A 404 6.84 23.88 8.19
CA PRO A 404 7.91 24.73 8.68
C PRO A 404 7.39 26.14 9.04
N PHE A 405 7.82 26.65 10.20
CA PHE A 405 7.68 28.05 10.66
C PHE A 405 6.27 28.60 10.89
N MET A 406 5.19 27.89 10.51
CA MET A 406 3.80 28.34 10.62
C MET A 406 2.84 27.16 10.77
N ASP A 407 1.59 27.43 11.17
CA ASP A 407 0.53 26.41 11.32
C ASP A 407 0.11 25.77 9.98
N LYS A 408 0.09 26.56 8.91
CA LYS A 408 -0.24 26.12 7.54
C LYS A 408 0.59 26.90 6.53
N LEU A 409 1.03 26.25 5.45
CA LEU A 409 1.89 26.86 4.42
C LEU A 409 1.11 27.04 3.12
N ASN A 410 1.15 28.23 2.53
CA ASN A 410 0.44 28.49 1.28
C ASN A 410 1.05 27.68 0.12
N CYS A 411 0.21 26.94 -0.61
CA CYS A 411 0.64 26.04 -1.67
C CYS A 411 1.27 26.77 -2.86
N SER A 412 0.89 28.02 -3.13
CA SER A 412 1.51 28.82 -4.20
C SER A 412 2.99 29.10 -3.93
N VAL A 413 3.36 29.24 -2.66
CA VAL A 413 4.73 29.50 -2.19
C VAL A 413 5.61 28.30 -2.46
N LEU A 414 5.17 27.14 -1.95
CA LEU A 414 5.83 25.85 -2.16
C LEU A 414 5.98 25.52 -3.65
N ILE A 415 4.90 25.67 -4.41
CA ILE A 415 4.86 25.22 -5.81
C ILE A 415 5.64 26.15 -6.75
N LYS A 416 5.68 27.46 -6.46
CA LYS A 416 6.35 28.44 -7.33
C LYS A 416 7.76 28.78 -6.87
N GLY A 417 8.19 28.32 -5.69
CA GLY A 417 9.51 28.63 -5.14
C GLY A 417 9.66 30.10 -4.73
N THR A 418 8.56 30.80 -4.46
CA THR A 418 8.61 32.15 -3.89
C THR A 418 9.10 32.01 -2.45
N ASN A 419 10.12 32.78 -2.05
CA ASN A 419 10.71 32.64 -0.72
C ASN A 419 9.62 32.86 0.36
N PRO A 420 9.39 31.93 1.31
CA PRO A 420 8.42 32.11 2.39
C PRO A 420 8.60 33.42 3.17
N GLN A 421 9.84 33.93 3.30
CA GLN A 421 10.10 35.23 3.93
C GLN A 421 9.51 36.43 3.17
N SER A 422 9.27 36.32 1.86
CA SER A 422 8.70 37.40 1.04
C SER A 422 7.19 37.59 1.21
N LEU A 423 6.51 36.75 2.01
CA LEU A 423 5.06 36.79 2.23
C LEU A 423 4.67 37.34 3.61
N LYS A 424 5.62 37.95 4.33
CA LYS A 424 5.34 38.64 5.60
C LYS A 424 4.77 40.05 5.42
N GLU A 425 4.49 40.50 4.19
CA GLU A 425 4.15 41.91 3.90
C GLU A 425 2.90 42.14 3.04
N GLU A 426 1.99 41.17 2.93
CA GLU A 426 0.63 41.42 2.40
C GLU A 426 -0.41 40.91 3.40
#